data_AF-A0A957K9I4-F1
#
_entry.id   AF-A0A957K9I4-F1
#
_cell.length_a   1.000
_cell.length_b   1.000
_cell.length_c   1.000
_cell.angle_alpha   90.00
_cell.angle_beta   90.00
_cell.angle_gamma   90.00
#
_symmetry.space_group_name_H-M   'P 1'
#
loop_
_entity.id
_entity.type
_entity.pdbx_description
1 polymer ?
#
loop_
_entity_poly.entity_id
_entity_poly.type
_entity_poly.pdbx_seq_one_letter_code
_entity_poly.pdbx_strand_id
1 'polypeptide(L)'
;HHLTAWLQSQQVPRRADDVTAVLLNAQQLPRKDLLAPLLAPFLQNPPAAFQAAIVLDVVQAVFGSHIAKNSQVREAAEALHTRLTDDDYVGKQYFRSRWLDILKPGPAYLVAYLRSLCFFNEETGELRNVVTFSLPHLADSLGIDVRTLSRWINSVTTAVPDQAIPPFMLLTEKKRASGNEVEFTYEIGMIEPLTAEDLTAYRAHLSEPDGQNHIYSLSQDEASDGQNHTHIPSENESPGRQKHTHDSPPNEGADGQNHIHDPHRADKNIAGHGQKHSGLPTKTFPYKYYQVLLQALDYEDINTFLNLTDCEPQWKIGDGRASQSFAAAAAASDLDALFDLLGIDETGPARPRIKQAGLTVEEVMAWHLYAQEQRGLESALSYTISRAGDGRRPPEPYKYLATLSWELWRCYASLLVLPLTYRPSFQQYPGYADWMKVYGRRRPADLPFGVGEGLESVAALVRLQRPPVRKKETDKLQAVWEPVLRELELRMGKAVFAQWLKDSRLQQVEETEAGQHWIIVISNPLGVDWLTHRLNGPVIEPLAQAIYKQAITITYVPK
;
A
#
# COMPACT_ATOMS: atom_id res chain seq x y z
N HIS A 1 -10.29 28.60 -12.18
CA HIS A 1 -9.99 28.95 -13.59
C HIS A 1 -10.19 27.80 -14.55
N HIS A 2 -9.42 26.70 -14.49
CA HIS A 2 -9.59 25.55 -15.41
C HIS A 2 -10.99 24.95 -15.38
N LEU A 3 -11.52 24.66 -14.19
CA LEU A 3 -12.87 24.14 -14.03
C LEU A 3 -13.94 25.13 -14.55
N THR A 4 -13.73 26.44 -14.38
CA THR A 4 -14.63 27.48 -14.91
C THR A 4 -14.72 27.40 -16.43
N ALA A 5 -13.57 27.32 -17.11
CA ALA A 5 -13.50 27.21 -18.56
C ALA A 5 -14.06 25.89 -19.08
N TRP A 6 -13.80 24.79 -18.36
CA TRP A 6 -14.36 23.48 -18.67
C TRP A 6 -15.88 23.48 -18.55
N LEU A 7 -16.45 24.00 -17.46
CA LEU A 7 -17.92 24.09 -17.28
C LEU A 7 -18.58 24.98 -18.35
N GLN A 8 -17.93 26.06 -18.75
CA GLN A 8 -18.40 26.92 -19.84
C GLN A 8 -18.37 26.21 -21.20
N SER A 9 -17.38 25.35 -21.46
CA SER A 9 -17.25 24.64 -22.74
C SER A 9 -18.28 23.51 -22.91
N GLN A 10 -18.85 22.99 -21.82
CA GLN A 10 -19.90 21.97 -21.87
C GLN A 10 -21.24 22.48 -22.43
N GLN A 11 -21.42 23.80 -22.60
CA GLN A 11 -22.65 24.43 -23.13
C GLN A 11 -23.94 23.96 -22.43
N VAL A 12 -23.85 23.68 -21.13
CA VAL A 12 -24.93 23.09 -20.32
C VAL A 12 -26.09 24.08 -20.20
N PRO A 13 -27.35 23.64 -20.38
CA PRO A 13 -28.51 24.44 -20.00
C PRO A 13 -28.45 24.84 -18.53
N ARG A 14 -28.91 26.05 -18.18
CA ARG A 14 -28.96 26.54 -16.79
C ARG A 14 -30.14 25.93 -16.01
N ARG A 15 -30.20 24.60 -15.95
CA ARG A 15 -31.14 23.85 -15.12
C ARG A 15 -30.33 23.06 -14.08
N ALA A 16 -30.90 22.89 -12.89
CA ALA A 16 -30.20 22.23 -11.79
C ALA A 16 -29.79 20.80 -12.16
N ASP A 17 -30.69 20.01 -12.73
CA ASP A 17 -30.44 18.60 -13.08
C ASP A 17 -29.30 18.45 -14.10
N ASP A 18 -29.26 19.32 -15.12
CA ASP A 18 -28.22 19.31 -16.15
C ASP A 18 -26.85 19.68 -15.56
N VAL A 19 -26.81 20.68 -14.66
CA VAL A 19 -25.58 21.08 -13.96
C VAL A 19 -25.10 19.99 -13.00
N THR A 20 -26.01 19.36 -12.26
CA THR A 20 -25.70 18.21 -11.39
C THR A 20 -25.10 17.07 -12.20
N ALA A 21 -25.71 16.69 -13.32
CA ALA A 21 -25.21 15.62 -14.18
C ALA A 21 -23.80 15.91 -14.72
N VAL A 22 -23.53 17.16 -15.09
CA VAL A 22 -22.20 17.57 -15.58
C VAL A 22 -21.15 17.56 -14.48
N LEU A 23 -21.50 17.95 -13.25
CA LEU A 23 -20.60 17.87 -12.10
C LEU A 23 -20.30 16.41 -11.72
N LEU A 24 -21.31 15.53 -11.74
CA LEU A 24 -21.12 14.09 -11.52
C LEU A 24 -20.27 13.44 -12.61
N ASN A 25 -20.46 13.83 -13.88
CA ASN A 25 -19.59 13.38 -14.96
C ASN A 25 -18.13 13.85 -14.75
N ALA A 26 -17.94 15.10 -14.33
CA ALA A 26 -16.61 15.62 -14.00
C ALA A 26 -15.92 14.81 -12.91
N GLN A 27 -16.67 14.24 -11.95
CA GLN A 27 -16.13 13.34 -10.91
C GLN A 27 -15.67 11.98 -11.44
N GLN A 28 -16.00 11.60 -12.67
CA GLN A 28 -15.57 10.34 -13.28
C GLN A 28 -14.43 10.53 -14.29
N LEU A 29 -14.24 11.75 -14.79
CA LEU A 29 -13.17 12.05 -15.75
C LEU A 29 -11.78 12.06 -15.08
N PRO A 30 -10.70 11.64 -15.75
CA PRO A 30 -9.35 11.87 -15.26
C PRO A 30 -9.10 13.36 -15.00
N ARG A 31 -8.41 13.71 -13.91
CA ARG A 31 -8.15 15.11 -13.53
C ARG A 31 -7.48 15.92 -14.64
N LYS A 32 -6.53 15.31 -15.35
CA LYS A 32 -5.86 15.92 -16.51
C LYS A 32 -6.86 16.39 -17.58
N ASP A 33 -7.99 15.70 -17.75
CA ASP A 33 -8.98 16.02 -18.78
C ASP A 33 -9.91 17.16 -18.36
N LEU A 34 -10.05 17.42 -17.05
CA LEU A 34 -10.67 18.64 -16.51
C LEU A 34 -9.76 19.87 -16.65
N LEU A 35 -8.44 19.64 -16.74
CA LEU A 35 -7.42 20.68 -16.90
C LEU A 35 -7.02 20.92 -18.36
N ALA A 36 -7.27 19.95 -19.24
CA ALA A 36 -6.78 19.90 -20.62
C ALA A 36 -7.42 20.90 -21.63
N PRO A 37 -8.73 21.26 -21.61
CA PRO A 37 -9.28 21.75 -22.88
C PRO A 37 -8.88 23.17 -23.32
N LEU A 38 -8.33 24.05 -22.49
CA LEU A 38 -8.17 25.47 -22.90
C LEU A 38 -6.95 26.17 -22.29
N LEU A 39 -5.75 25.61 -22.46
CA LEU A 39 -4.51 26.30 -22.08
C LEU A 39 -4.05 27.43 -23.02
N ALA A 40 -4.69 27.63 -24.19
CA ALA A 40 -4.20 28.62 -25.16
C ALA A 40 -4.65 30.09 -24.91
N PRO A 41 -5.92 30.41 -24.58
CA PRO A 41 -6.35 31.82 -24.53
C PRO A 41 -6.31 32.47 -23.13
N PHE A 42 -6.48 31.69 -22.06
CA PHE A 42 -6.70 32.25 -20.70
C PHE A 42 -5.44 32.59 -19.91
N LEU A 43 -4.26 32.16 -20.37
CA LEU A 43 -2.98 32.54 -19.75
C LEU A 43 -2.57 33.99 -20.09
N GLN A 44 -3.25 34.65 -21.03
CA GLN A 44 -2.85 35.98 -21.49
C GLN A 44 -3.52 37.13 -20.71
N ASN A 45 -4.65 36.91 -20.03
CA ASN A 45 -5.34 37.92 -19.21
C ASN A 45 -6.28 37.28 -18.17
N PRO A 46 -5.79 36.90 -16.97
CA PRO A 46 -6.68 36.52 -15.88
C PRO A 46 -7.47 37.75 -15.38
N PRO A 47 -8.81 37.68 -15.22
CA PRO A 47 -9.57 38.79 -14.66
C PRO A 47 -9.11 39.08 -13.23
N ALA A 48 -8.80 40.34 -12.95
CA ALA A 48 -8.12 40.82 -11.74
C ALA A 48 -8.86 40.62 -10.39
N ALA A 49 -10.02 39.94 -10.38
CA ALA A 49 -10.92 39.87 -9.22
C ALA A 49 -11.63 38.51 -9.05
N PHE A 50 -11.06 37.40 -9.51
CA PHE A 50 -11.71 36.09 -9.34
C PHE A 50 -11.31 35.44 -8.00
N GLN A 51 -12.19 35.53 -7.00
CA GLN A 51 -12.03 35.00 -5.62
C GLN A 51 -12.77 33.67 -5.37
N ALA A 52 -13.01 32.85 -6.38
CA ALA A 52 -13.67 31.56 -6.14
C ALA A 52 -12.73 30.61 -5.39
N ALA A 53 -13.06 30.26 -4.14
CA ALA A 53 -12.26 29.41 -3.27
C ALA A 53 -12.67 27.93 -3.35
N ILE A 54 -13.95 27.66 -3.67
CA ILE A 54 -14.50 26.30 -3.76
C ILE A 54 -15.26 26.06 -5.08
N VAL A 55 -15.52 24.79 -5.42
CA VAL A 55 -16.24 24.44 -6.67
C VAL A 55 -17.63 25.09 -6.72
N LEU A 56 -18.29 25.23 -5.57
CA LEU A 56 -19.60 25.89 -5.48
C LEU A 56 -19.54 27.36 -5.93
N ASP A 57 -18.47 28.09 -5.60
CA ASP A 57 -18.27 29.47 -6.06
C ASP A 57 -18.12 29.54 -7.58
N VAL A 58 -17.45 28.54 -8.15
CA VAL A 58 -17.30 28.43 -9.61
C VAL A 58 -18.65 28.15 -10.27
N VAL A 59 -19.46 27.25 -9.71
CA VAL A 59 -20.83 26.98 -10.17
C VAL A 59 -21.69 28.23 -10.09
N GLN A 60 -21.62 28.97 -8.98
CA GLN A 60 -22.33 30.23 -8.80
C GLN A 60 -21.89 31.28 -9.83
N ALA A 61 -20.59 31.37 -10.13
CA ALA A 61 -20.08 32.32 -11.11
C ALA A 61 -20.48 31.97 -12.56
N VAL A 62 -20.53 30.68 -12.91
CA VAL A 62 -20.83 30.23 -14.29
C VAL A 62 -22.33 30.16 -14.56
N PHE A 63 -23.10 29.60 -13.62
CA PHE A 63 -24.52 29.28 -13.81
C PHE A 63 -25.47 30.20 -13.01
N GLY A 64 -24.95 30.96 -12.05
CA GLY A 64 -25.70 31.91 -11.23
C GLY A 64 -26.09 31.35 -9.85
N SER A 65 -26.37 32.25 -8.91
CA SER A 65 -26.67 31.92 -7.51
C SER A 65 -27.93 31.08 -7.31
N HIS A 66 -28.94 31.21 -8.18
CA HIS A 66 -30.16 30.42 -8.12
C HIS A 66 -29.91 28.92 -8.36
N ILE A 67 -28.96 28.58 -9.25
CA ILE A 67 -28.55 27.19 -9.50
C ILE A 67 -27.70 26.66 -8.36
N ALA A 68 -26.75 27.45 -7.87
CA ALA A 68 -25.87 27.05 -6.77
C ALA A 68 -26.60 26.77 -5.43
N LYS A 69 -27.80 27.35 -5.23
CA LYS A 69 -28.66 27.09 -4.06
C LYS A 69 -29.40 25.75 -4.11
N ASN A 70 -29.46 25.09 -5.26
CA ASN A 70 -30.11 23.78 -5.38
C ASN A 70 -29.30 22.72 -4.60
N SER A 71 -29.99 21.88 -3.82
CA SER A 71 -29.36 20.91 -2.93
C SER A 71 -28.50 19.88 -3.67
N GLN A 72 -28.98 19.35 -4.79
CA GLN A 72 -28.27 18.33 -5.58
C GLN A 72 -27.03 18.92 -6.27
N VAL A 73 -27.15 20.16 -6.78
CA VAL A 73 -26.00 20.88 -7.35
C VAL A 73 -24.94 21.13 -6.29
N ARG A 74 -25.35 21.49 -5.08
CA ARG A 74 -24.44 21.75 -3.95
C ARG A 74 -23.69 20.48 -3.53
N GLU A 75 -24.40 19.36 -3.40
CA GLU A 75 -23.81 18.06 -3.07
C GLU A 75 -22.83 17.59 -4.15
N ALA A 76 -23.20 17.68 -5.43
CA ALA A 76 -22.32 17.31 -6.54
C ALA A 76 -21.09 18.23 -6.64
N ALA A 77 -21.25 19.53 -6.35
CA ALA A 77 -20.16 20.49 -6.32
C ALA A 77 -19.19 20.23 -5.16
N GLU A 78 -19.70 19.87 -3.99
CA GLU A 78 -18.89 19.52 -2.82
C GLU A 78 -18.10 18.22 -3.06
N ALA A 79 -18.76 17.17 -3.56
CA ALA A 79 -18.08 15.92 -3.91
C ALA A 79 -16.99 16.12 -5.00
N LEU A 80 -17.24 16.99 -5.99
CA LEU A 80 -16.22 17.35 -6.98
C LEU A 80 -15.10 18.20 -6.37
N HIS A 81 -15.42 19.08 -5.41
CA HIS A 81 -14.42 19.88 -4.72
C HIS A 81 -13.44 18.99 -3.97
N THR A 82 -13.96 18.07 -3.14
CA THR A 82 -13.18 17.08 -2.40
C THR A 82 -12.23 16.33 -3.33
N ARG A 83 -12.75 15.76 -4.43
CA ARG A 83 -11.95 15.04 -5.42
C ARG A 83 -10.84 15.88 -6.06
N LEU A 84 -11.10 17.16 -6.33
CA LEU A 84 -10.12 18.05 -6.96
C LEU A 84 -9.05 18.56 -5.98
N THR A 85 -9.38 18.68 -4.71
CA THR A 85 -8.49 19.22 -3.68
C THR A 85 -7.69 18.16 -2.94
N ASP A 86 -8.09 16.89 -2.97
CA ASP A 86 -7.39 15.83 -2.25
C ASP A 86 -6.00 15.52 -2.85
N ASP A 87 -5.80 15.67 -4.17
CA ASP A 87 -4.70 14.99 -4.86
C ASP A 87 -3.41 15.79 -5.20
N ASP A 88 -3.35 17.13 -5.05
CA ASP A 88 -2.13 17.89 -5.42
C ASP A 88 -1.46 18.56 -4.22
N TYR A 89 -0.52 17.81 -3.65
CA TYR A 89 0.19 18.13 -2.44
C TYR A 89 1.29 19.19 -2.64
N VAL A 90 1.01 20.44 -2.25
CA VAL A 90 2.02 21.38 -1.69
C VAL A 90 1.51 21.92 -0.34
N GLY A 91 0.76 21.09 0.40
CA GLY A 91 0.04 21.41 1.63
C GLY A 91 -1.42 21.85 1.40
N LYS A 92 -2.35 21.39 2.25
CA LYS A 92 -3.77 21.77 2.17
C LYS A 92 -3.94 23.30 2.31
N GLN A 93 -5.05 23.85 1.82
CA GLN A 93 -5.37 25.28 1.99
C GLN A 93 -5.33 25.71 3.46
N TYR A 94 -5.66 24.79 4.38
CA TYR A 94 -5.51 24.98 5.82
C TYR A 94 -4.05 25.24 6.23
N PHE A 95 -3.08 24.49 5.71
CA PHE A 95 -1.66 24.73 5.96
C PHE A 95 -1.23 26.14 5.54
N ARG A 96 -1.68 26.58 4.36
CA ARG A 96 -1.35 27.91 3.83
C ARG A 96 -1.99 29.04 4.65
N SER A 97 -3.25 28.88 5.04
CA SER A 97 -4.02 29.92 5.73
C SER A 97 -3.75 30.00 7.23
N ARG A 98 -3.36 28.89 7.87
CA ARG A 98 -3.16 28.84 9.32
C ARG A 98 -1.70 28.63 9.70
N TRP A 99 -1.03 27.65 9.09
CA TRP A 99 0.31 27.25 9.50
C TRP A 99 1.43 28.09 8.91
N LEU A 100 1.27 28.65 7.71
CA LEU A 100 2.32 29.47 7.08
C LEU A 100 2.68 30.68 7.94
N ASP A 101 1.68 31.33 8.55
CA ASP A 101 1.90 32.49 9.42
C ASP A 101 2.55 32.11 10.76
N ILE A 102 2.27 30.92 11.28
CA ILE A 102 2.85 30.39 12.52
C ILE A 102 4.29 29.93 12.29
N LEU A 103 4.51 29.05 11.32
CA LEU A 103 5.80 28.44 11.01
C LEU A 103 6.77 29.40 10.32
N LYS A 104 6.26 30.42 9.62
CA LYS A 104 7.01 31.27 8.69
C LYS A 104 7.52 30.49 7.45
N PRO A 105 7.93 31.18 6.38
CA PRO A 105 8.22 30.53 5.10
C PRO A 105 9.29 29.44 5.15
N GLY A 106 10.35 29.61 5.93
CA GLY A 106 11.46 28.64 6.02
C GLY A 106 11.04 27.28 6.61
N PRO A 107 10.59 27.25 7.88
CA PRO A 107 10.08 26.02 8.48
C PRO A 107 8.89 25.41 7.73
N ALA A 108 8.01 26.24 7.14
CA ALA A 108 6.93 25.74 6.28
C ALA A 108 7.47 25.05 5.00
N TYR A 109 8.52 25.61 4.38
CA TYR A 109 9.19 24.99 3.25
C TYR A 109 9.86 23.67 3.62
N LEU A 110 10.47 23.57 4.81
CA LEU A 110 11.02 22.31 5.32
C LEU A 110 9.95 21.21 5.38
N VAL A 111 8.77 21.52 5.94
CA VAL A 111 7.64 20.58 6.01
C VAL A 111 7.22 20.13 4.62
N ALA A 112 7.05 21.06 3.67
CA ALA A 112 6.69 20.74 2.30
C ALA A 112 7.75 19.88 1.59
N TYR A 113 9.04 20.22 1.78
CA TYR A 113 10.16 19.47 1.23
C TYR A 113 10.19 18.03 1.76
N LEU A 114 10.09 17.83 3.08
CA LEU A 114 10.12 16.49 3.67
C LEU A 114 8.91 15.64 3.26
N ARG A 115 7.72 16.24 3.18
CA ARG A 115 6.54 15.55 2.64
C ARG A 115 6.70 15.17 1.16
N SER A 116 7.47 15.93 0.37
CA SER A 116 7.78 15.55 -1.02
C SER A 116 8.69 14.32 -1.14
N LEU A 117 9.40 13.95 -0.06
CA LEU A 117 10.18 12.71 0.03
C LEU A 117 9.33 11.52 0.50
N CYS A 118 8.09 11.77 0.92
CA CYS A 118 7.17 10.74 1.37
C CYS A 118 6.27 10.26 0.23
N PHE A 119 5.69 9.08 0.41
CA PHE A 119 4.78 8.48 -0.55
C PHE A 119 3.48 8.09 0.14
N PHE A 120 2.36 8.44 -0.49
CA PHE A 120 1.05 7.96 -0.12
C PHE A 120 0.34 7.51 -1.40
N ASN A 121 -0.10 6.25 -1.42
CA ASN A 121 -0.93 5.72 -2.48
C ASN A 121 -2.36 5.62 -1.98
N GLU A 122 -3.24 6.44 -2.54
CA GLU A 122 -4.64 6.52 -2.10
C GLU A 122 -5.43 5.25 -2.44
N GLU A 123 -5.13 4.62 -3.57
CA GLU A 123 -5.82 3.40 -4.00
C GLU A 123 -5.46 2.19 -3.14
N THR A 124 -4.23 2.13 -2.63
CA THR A 124 -3.74 0.99 -1.84
C THR A 124 -3.70 1.26 -0.34
N GLY A 125 -3.77 2.52 0.08
CA GLY A 125 -3.54 2.98 1.45
C GLY A 125 -2.07 2.86 1.89
N GLU A 126 -1.15 2.60 0.96
CA GLU A 126 0.27 2.46 1.30
C GLU A 126 0.87 3.82 1.67
N LEU A 127 1.38 3.91 2.90
CA LEU A 127 2.03 5.09 3.44
C LEU A 127 3.50 4.80 3.71
N ARG A 128 4.40 5.53 3.04
CA ARG A 128 5.84 5.55 3.31
C ARG A 128 6.23 6.98 3.69
N ASN A 129 6.15 7.27 4.98
CA ASN A 129 6.37 8.60 5.54
C ASN A 129 7.59 8.67 6.48
N VAL A 130 8.45 7.65 6.46
CA VAL A 130 9.67 7.62 7.27
C VAL A 130 10.84 8.10 6.42
N VAL A 131 11.53 9.13 6.88
CA VAL A 131 12.68 9.74 6.18
C VAL A 131 13.89 9.74 7.11
N THR A 132 15.02 9.21 6.61
CA THR A 132 16.31 9.21 7.32
C THR A 132 17.28 10.15 6.61
N PHE A 133 17.92 11.04 7.36
CA PHE A 133 18.93 11.96 6.83
C PHE A 133 19.93 12.38 7.90
N SER A 134 21.10 12.86 7.46
CA SER A 134 21.99 13.65 8.31
C SER A 134 21.68 15.14 8.17
N LEU A 135 21.92 15.91 9.24
CA LEU A 135 21.70 17.36 9.22
C LEU A 135 22.55 18.08 8.17
N PRO A 136 23.86 17.76 7.99
CA PRO A 136 24.67 18.39 6.94
C PRO A 136 24.10 18.16 5.53
N HIS A 137 23.68 16.92 5.22
CA HIS A 137 23.17 16.59 3.90
C HIS A 137 21.83 17.27 3.59
N LEU A 138 20.90 17.28 4.55
CA LEU A 138 19.62 17.95 4.39
C LEU A 138 19.79 19.48 4.27
N ALA A 139 20.71 20.06 5.03
CA ALA A 139 21.00 21.50 4.95
C ALA A 139 21.53 21.88 3.55
N ASP A 140 22.43 21.07 3.00
CA ASP A 140 22.97 21.25 1.65
C ASP A 140 21.89 21.13 0.57
N SER A 141 20.99 20.15 0.72
CA SER A 141 19.84 19.97 -0.20
C SER A 141 18.86 21.14 -0.18
N LEU A 142 18.73 21.83 0.95
CA LEU A 142 17.89 23.01 1.11
C LEU A 142 18.63 24.32 0.78
N GLY A 143 19.94 24.28 0.54
CA GLY A 143 20.76 25.46 0.27
C GLY A 143 20.91 26.39 1.49
N ILE A 144 20.91 25.85 2.71
CA ILE A 144 21.01 26.60 3.97
C ILE A 144 22.11 26.01 4.86
N ASP A 145 22.51 26.74 5.89
CA ASP A 145 23.45 26.22 6.88
C ASP A 145 22.76 25.32 7.94
N VAL A 146 23.54 24.41 8.54
CA VAL A 146 23.05 23.43 9.53
C VAL A 146 22.41 24.09 10.77
N ARG A 147 22.88 25.29 11.17
CA ARG A 147 22.32 26.01 12.32
C ARG A 147 20.94 26.57 11.99
N THR A 148 20.75 27.08 10.77
CA THR A 148 19.44 27.49 10.26
C THR A 148 18.48 26.31 10.16
N LEU A 149 18.93 25.18 9.60
CA LEU A 149 18.12 23.96 9.56
C LEU A 149 17.70 23.49 10.97
N SER A 150 18.63 23.49 11.92
CA SER A 150 18.34 23.09 13.31
C SER A 150 17.28 23.99 13.96
N ARG A 151 17.31 25.30 13.67
CA ARG A 151 16.27 26.24 14.11
C ARG A 151 14.93 25.94 13.45
N TRP A 152 14.90 25.60 12.17
CA TRP A 152 13.68 25.23 11.46
C TRP A 152 13.06 23.96 12.03
N ILE A 153 13.86 22.92 12.26
CA ILE A 153 13.40 21.67 12.88
C ILE A 153 12.77 21.96 14.24
N ASN A 154 13.47 22.72 15.10
CA ASN A 154 12.94 23.11 16.41
C ASN A 154 11.63 23.91 16.30
N SER A 155 11.53 24.82 15.32
CA SER A 155 10.30 25.57 15.08
C SER A 155 9.14 24.65 14.68
N VAL A 156 9.38 23.65 13.83
CA VAL A 156 8.36 22.71 13.39
C VAL A 156 7.91 21.80 14.53
N THR A 157 8.86 21.26 15.30
CA THR A 157 8.57 20.30 16.38
C THR A 157 7.91 20.94 17.59
N THR A 158 8.15 22.22 17.85
CA THR A 158 7.57 22.94 19.00
C THR A 158 6.27 23.67 18.68
N ALA A 159 5.97 23.94 17.40
CA ALA A 159 4.78 24.70 17.02
C ALA A 159 3.49 23.89 17.14
N VAL A 160 3.56 22.56 17.14
CA VAL A 160 2.38 21.68 17.27
C VAL A 160 2.11 21.43 18.76
N PRO A 161 0.93 21.83 19.28
CA PRO A 161 0.51 21.49 20.63
C PRO A 161 0.46 19.98 20.83
N ASP A 162 0.63 19.50 22.07
CA ASP A 162 0.49 18.08 22.39
C ASP A 162 -0.95 17.61 22.05
N GLN A 163 -1.07 16.83 20.97
CA GLN A 163 -2.33 16.48 20.29
C GLN A 163 -2.41 14.98 20.02
N ALA A 164 -3.64 14.46 19.90
CA ALA A 164 -3.91 13.09 19.44
C ALA A 164 -3.71 12.89 17.92
N ILE A 165 -3.19 13.89 17.22
CA ILE A 165 -2.87 13.87 15.79
C ILE A 165 -1.35 13.97 15.69
N PRO A 166 -0.67 13.14 14.87
CA PRO A 166 0.77 13.16 14.77
C PRO A 166 1.29 14.54 14.35
N PRO A 167 2.40 15.01 14.94
CA PRO A 167 3.01 16.29 14.58
C PRO A 167 3.49 16.27 13.12
N PHE A 168 3.88 17.42 12.59
CA PHE A 168 4.48 17.50 11.25
C PHE A 168 5.69 16.55 11.09
N MET A 169 6.45 16.37 12.16
CA MET A 169 7.60 15.49 12.22
C MET A 169 7.73 14.88 13.62
N LEU A 170 7.94 13.57 13.69
CA LEU A 170 8.20 12.83 14.92
C LEU A 170 9.56 12.14 14.81
N LEU A 171 10.51 12.47 15.69
CA LEU A 171 11.81 11.79 15.72
C LEU A 171 11.61 10.36 16.25
N THR A 172 11.91 9.37 15.42
CA THR A 172 11.75 7.95 15.78
C THR A 172 13.08 7.30 16.14
N GLU A 173 14.17 7.69 15.47
CA GLU A 173 15.49 7.13 15.73
C GLU A 173 16.59 8.19 15.58
N LYS A 174 17.61 8.07 16.42
CA LYS A 174 18.87 8.80 16.28
C LYS A 174 20.01 7.81 16.35
N LYS A 175 20.73 7.64 15.25
CA LYS A 175 21.78 6.63 15.11
C LYS A 175 23.11 7.29 14.73
N ARG A 176 24.20 6.80 15.32
CA ARG A 176 25.54 7.16 14.86
C ARG A 176 25.85 6.34 13.62
N ALA A 177 26.05 7.00 12.48
CA ALA A 177 26.44 6.36 11.24
C ALA A 177 27.95 6.01 11.26
N SER A 178 28.47 5.40 10.20
CA SER A 178 29.90 5.13 10.07
C SER A 178 30.70 6.44 10.11
N GLY A 179 31.42 6.67 11.20
CA GLY A 179 32.22 7.87 11.44
C GLY A 179 31.69 8.78 12.54
N ASN A 180 31.82 10.10 12.34
CA ASN A 180 31.33 11.13 13.27
C ASN A 180 29.96 11.71 12.87
N GLU A 181 29.33 11.13 11.86
CA GLU A 181 28.02 11.58 11.38
C GLU A 181 26.89 10.94 12.20
N VAL A 182 25.83 11.72 12.41
CA VAL A 182 24.63 11.30 13.13
C VAL A 182 23.46 11.39 12.17
N GLU A 183 22.79 10.27 11.98
CA GLU A 183 21.56 10.16 11.21
C GLU A 183 20.36 10.29 12.13
N PHE A 184 19.34 10.97 11.62
CA PHE A 184 18.07 11.16 12.26
C PHE A 184 17.00 10.55 11.37
N THR A 185 16.17 9.70 11.96
CA THR A 185 14.98 9.15 11.31
C THR A 185 13.77 9.85 11.86
N TYR A 186 13.00 10.47 10.98
CA TYR A 186 11.74 11.12 11.31
C TYR A 186 10.59 10.42 10.61
N GLU A 187 9.50 10.21 11.33
CA GLU A 187 8.20 9.98 10.73
C GLU A 187 7.55 11.33 10.41
N ILE A 188 7.11 11.51 9.16
CA ILE A 188 6.58 12.77 8.65
C ILE A 188 5.06 12.70 8.64
N GLY A 189 4.40 13.66 9.30
CA GLY A 189 2.95 13.74 9.35
C GLY A 189 2.38 14.20 8.00
N MET A 190 1.65 13.34 7.29
CA MET A 190 1.04 13.68 6.00
C MET A 190 -0.26 14.48 6.13
N ILE A 191 -0.82 14.56 7.35
CA ILE A 191 -2.02 15.33 7.69
C ILE A 191 -1.60 16.59 8.46
N GLU A 192 -2.29 17.71 8.23
CA GLU A 192 -2.10 18.95 8.98
C GLU A 192 -2.64 18.82 10.42
N PRO A 193 -1.81 19.00 11.45
CA PRO A 193 -2.31 19.14 12.82
C PRO A 193 -3.13 20.43 12.94
N LEU A 194 -4.02 20.50 13.94
CA LEU A 194 -4.76 21.73 14.20
C LEU A 194 -3.87 22.76 14.90
N THR A 195 -4.10 24.05 14.67
CA THR A 195 -3.46 25.09 15.48
C THR A 195 -3.99 25.03 16.92
N ALA A 196 -3.28 25.65 17.88
CA ALA A 196 -3.74 25.72 19.27
C ALA A 196 -5.12 26.39 19.40
N GLU A 197 -5.36 27.44 18.61
CA GLU A 197 -6.63 28.17 18.56
C GLU A 197 -7.74 27.28 18.00
N ASP A 198 -7.52 26.66 16.84
CA ASP A 198 -8.52 25.81 16.18
C ASP A 198 -8.82 24.55 17.00
N LEU A 199 -7.81 23.98 17.68
CA LEU A 199 -8.00 22.85 18.59
C LEU A 199 -8.86 23.23 19.80
N THR A 200 -8.69 24.44 20.33
CA THR A 200 -9.50 24.94 21.45
C THR A 200 -10.96 25.10 21.02
N ALA A 201 -11.19 25.68 19.84
CA ALA A 201 -12.53 25.79 19.25
C ALA A 201 -13.16 24.41 18.98
N TYR A 202 -12.39 23.47 18.44
CA TYR A 202 -12.83 22.10 18.19
C TYR A 202 -13.23 21.38 19.49
N ARG A 203 -12.41 21.48 20.54
CA ARG A 203 -12.71 20.90 21.87
C ARG A 203 -13.93 21.53 22.53
N ALA A 204 -14.11 22.84 22.36
CA ALA A 204 -15.30 23.54 22.86
C ALA A 204 -16.57 22.97 22.21
N HIS A 205 -16.58 22.79 20.88
CA HIS A 205 -17.70 22.17 20.16
C HIS A 205 -17.97 20.72 20.57
N LEU A 206 -16.93 19.93 20.88
CA LEU A 206 -17.12 18.57 21.39
C LEU A 206 -17.68 18.52 22.82
N SER A 207 -17.53 19.61 23.59
CA SER A 207 -17.97 19.69 24.98
C SER A 207 -19.37 20.29 25.14
N GLU A 208 -19.98 20.79 24.05
CA GLU A 208 -21.35 21.28 24.05
C GLU A 208 -22.33 20.08 24.13
N PRO A 209 -23.25 20.06 25.11
CA PRO A 209 -24.12 18.90 25.38
C PRO A 209 -25.22 18.63 24.34
N ASP A 210 -25.31 19.40 23.24
CA ASP A 210 -26.37 19.28 22.23
C ASP A 210 -26.11 18.22 21.13
N GLY A 211 -25.02 17.45 21.24
CA GLY A 211 -24.65 16.40 20.27
C GLY A 211 -25.57 15.17 20.21
N GLN A 212 -26.65 15.10 21.00
CA GLN A 212 -27.61 13.98 20.96
C GLN A 212 -28.91 14.26 20.20
N ASN A 213 -29.21 15.51 19.79
CA ASN A 213 -30.51 15.83 19.18
C ASN A 213 -30.50 16.08 17.66
N HIS A 214 -29.37 15.89 16.95
CA HIS A 214 -29.31 16.13 15.50
C HIS A 214 -28.94 14.91 14.65
N ILE A 215 -28.93 13.71 15.22
CA ILE A 215 -28.87 12.46 14.45
C ILE A 215 -30.20 11.74 14.67
N TYR A 216 -31.03 11.70 13.61
CA TYR A 216 -32.45 11.31 13.51
C TYR A 216 -33.49 12.44 13.59
N SER A 217 -33.60 13.22 12.50
CA SER A 217 -34.91 13.63 11.97
C SER A 217 -34.82 13.83 10.45
N LEU A 218 -34.75 12.70 9.74
CA LEU A 218 -35.15 12.57 8.34
C LEU A 218 -36.31 11.57 8.32
N SER A 219 -37.45 11.95 8.88
CA SER A 219 -38.74 11.32 8.59
C SER A 219 -39.86 12.25 9.05
N GLN A 220 -40.71 12.61 8.09
CA GLN A 220 -42.04 13.21 8.24
C GLN A 220 -42.10 14.71 8.51
N ASP A 221 -42.30 15.44 7.42
CA ASP A 221 -43.28 16.52 7.36
C ASP A 221 -43.83 16.59 5.93
N GLU A 222 -44.93 15.88 5.65
CA GLU A 222 -45.97 16.30 4.68
C GLU A 222 -47.32 15.62 5.03
N ALA A 223 -48.40 16.39 4.80
CA ALA A 223 -49.84 16.14 4.98
C ALA A 223 -50.40 16.42 6.40
N SER A 224 -51.46 17.19 6.61
CA SER A 224 -52.46 17.83 5.73
C SER A 224 -53.37 18.71 6.62
N ASP A 225 -53.98 19.74 6.02
CA ASP A 225 -55.19 20.41 6.49
C ASP A 225 -56.31 19.42 6.86
N GLY A 226 -57.13 19.75 7.87
CA GLY A 226 -58.40 19.08 8.15
C GLY A 226 -59.00 19.32 9.54
N GLN A 227 -60.14 20.01 9.60
CA GLN A 227 -60.87 20.54 10.76
C GLN A 227 -61.45 19.53 11.81
N ASN A 228 -61.69 20.08 13.01
CA ASN A 228 -62.76 19.83 14.02
C ASN A 228 -62.87 18.48 14.77
N HIS A 229 -62.66 18.48 16.09
CA HIS A 229 -63.70 18.60 17.12
C HIS A 229 -63.16 18.43 18.57
N THR A 230 -63.78 19.19 19.47
CA THR A 230 -63.80 19.21 20.95
C THR A 230 -63.87 17.85 21.66
N HIS A 231 -63.06 17.64 22.71
CA HIS A 231 -63.50 17.45 24.12
C HIS A 231 -62.32 17.23 25.11
N ILE A 232 -62.38 17.94 26.24
CA ILE A 232 -61.67 17.78 27.54
C ILE A 232 -62.52 16.83 28.43
N PRO A 233 -62.12 16.28 29.63
CA PRO A 233 -60.84 16.18 30.38
C PRO A 233 -60.48 14.75 30.90
N SER A 234 -59.33 14.60 31.58
CA SER A 234 -59.15 14.01 32.95
C SER A 234 -57.75 13.40 33.09
N GLU A 235 -56.82 14.02 33.83
CA GLU A 235 -56.43 13.65 35.22
C GLU A 235 -56.10 12.17 35.46
N ASN A 236 -54.82 11.86 35.71
CA ASN A 236 -54.39 11.12 36.91
C ASN A 236 -52.86 11.06 37.09
N GLU A 237 -52.39 11.80 38.09
CA GLU A 237 -51.56 11.37 39.23
C GLU A 237 -50.72 10.05 39.16
N SER A 238 -49.40 10.23 39.24
CA SER A 238 -48.53 9.79 40.37
C SER A 238 -48.14 8.28 40.53
N PRO A 239 -47.17 7.91 41.42
CA PRO A 239 -45.85 7.43 40.94
C PRO A 239 -45.27 6.16 41.64
N GLY A 240 -44.11 5.71 41.16
CA GLY A 240 -43.03 5.18 42.03
C GLY A 240 -42.79 3.66 42.07
N ARG A 241 -41.50 3.24 41.97
CA ARG A 241 -40.90 2.23 42.88
C ARG A 241 -39.37 2.04 42.74
N GLN A 242 -38.67 2.29 43.86
CA GLN A 242 -37.60 1.53 44.54
C GLN A 242 -36.61 0.71 43.68
N LYS A 243 -35.29 0.99 43.62
CA LYS A 243 -34.20 0.85 44.62
C LYS A 243 -34.21 -0.47 45.43
N HIS A 244 -33.25 -1.35 45.12
CA HIS A 244 -32.70 -2.33 46.05
C HIS A 244 -31.16 -2.34 45.98
N THR A 245 -30.57 -2.10 47.15
CA THR A 245 -29.17 -2.31 47.53
C THR A 245 -29.02 -3.71 48.12
N HIS A 246 -27.87 -4.37 47.92
CA HIS A 246 -27.43 -5.46 48.78
C HIS A 246 -25.93 -5.34 49.05
N ASP A 247 -25.61 -5.15 50.32
CA ASP A 247 -24.28 -5.23 50.91
C ASP A 247 -23.87 -6.69 51.19
N SER A 248 -22.54 -6.85 51.17
CA SER A 248 -21.55 -7.87 51.59
C SER A 248 -21.90 -8.73 52.85
N PRO A 249 -21.09 -9.72 53.36
CA PRO A 249 -19.61 -9.76 53.37
C PRO A 249 -18.97 -11.19 53.46
N PRO A 250 -17.79 -11.41 54.09
CA PRO A 250 -16.56 -11.79 53.40
C PRO A 250 -16.02 -13.17 53.84
N ASN A 251 -14.92 -13.64 53.24
CA ASN A 251 -14.06 -14.58 53.95
C ASN A 251 -12.59 -14.43 53.59
N GLU A 252 -11.78 -14.41 54.65
CA GLU A 252 -10.33 -14.33 54.71
C GLU A 252 -9.69 -15.71 54.42
N GLY A 253 -8.38 -15.73 54.13
CA GLY A 253 -7.54 -16.86 54.54
C GLY A 253 -6.46 -17.35 53.56
N ALA A 254 -5.25 -16.81 53.75
CA ALA A 254 -3.97 -17.52 53.92
C ALA A 254 -3.34 -18.38 52.79
N ASP A 255 -2.14 -17.95 52.42
CA ASP A 255 -0.85 -18.66 52.45
C ASP A 255 -0.76 -20.17 52.14
N GLY A 256 0.16 -20.51 51.23
CA GLY A 256 0.64 -21.89 51.10
C GLY A 256 1.60 -22.12 49.92
N GLN A 257 2.85 -21.64 50.05
CA GLN A 257 3.99 -22.19 49.32
C GLN A 257 4.16 -23.67 49.66
N ASN A 258 4.42 -24.53 48.67
CA ASN A 258 5.27 -25.71 48.87
C ASN A 258 5.82 -26.26 47.54
N HIS A 259 7.15 -26.22 47.44
CA HIS A 259 7.98 -27.06 46.60
C HIS A 259 7.96 -28.50 47.11
N ILE A 260 7.76 -29.48 46.22
CA ILE A 260 8.26 -30.85 46.44
C ILE A 260 8.91 -31.35 45.15
N HIS A 261 10.22 -31.59 45.26
CA HIS A 261 11.02 -32.45 44.40
C HIS A 261 10.63 -33.92 44.64
N ASP A 262 10.50 -34.72 43.59
CA ASP A 262 10.64 -36.18 43.68
C ASP A 262 11.54 -36.70 42.54
N PRO A 263 12.71 -37.27 42.85
CA PRO A 263 13.58 -37.95 41.89
C PRO A 263 13.31 -39.46 41.87
N HIS A 264 13.56 -40.10 40.72
CA HIS A 264 13.60 -41.56 40.45
C HIS A 264 12.41 -42.18 39.69
N ARG A 265 12.60 -42.38 38.37
CA ARG A 265 12.29 -43.66 37.67
C ARG A 265 12.87 -43.62 36.25
N ALA A 266 14.09 -44.12 36.05
CA ALA A 266 14.43 -45.51 35.70
C ALA A 266 14.12 -45.88 34.25
N ASP A 267 15.21 -45.99 33.49
CA ASP A 267 15.36 -46.51 32.14
C ASP A 267 14.62 -47.84 31.90
N LYS A 268 13.97 -47.95 30.74
CA LYS A 268 13.79 -49.24 30.06
C LYS A 268 14.00 -49.09 28.56
N ASN A 269 15.20 -49.50 28.16
CA ASN A 269 15.54 -49.96 26.82
C ASN A 269 14.62 -51.14 26.43
N ILE A 270 13.96 -51.03 25.27
CA ILE A 270 13.48 -52.19 24.51
C ILE A 270 14.09 -52.10 23.12
N ALA A 271 15.02 -53.01 22.88
CA ALA A 271 15.61 -53.28 21.58
C ALA A 271 14.57 -53.94 20.67
N GLY A 272 14.29 -53.32 19.53
CA GLY A 272 13.60 -53.93 18.39
C GLY A 272 14.54 -53.99 17.20
N HIS A 273 15.02 -55.18 16.86
CA HIS A 273 15.74 -55.46 15.63
C HIS A 273 14.83 -55.24 14.41
N GLY A 274 15.07 -54.16 13.67
CA GLY A 274 14.55 -53.95 12.32
C GLY A 274 15.66 -54.09 11.28
N GLN A 275 15.48 -54.99 10.31
CA GLN A 275 16.37 -55.26 9.19
C GLN A 275 16.76 -53.98 8.44
N LYS A 276 18.07 -53.71 8.33
CA LYS A 276 18.61 -52.71 7.42
C LYS A 276 18.56 -53.26 5.99
N HIS A 277 17.53 -52.88 5.24
CA HIS A 277 17.60 -52.92 3.78
C HIS A 277 18.56 -51.82 3.33
N SER A 278 19.74 -52.22 2.83
CA SER A 278 20.66 -51.34 2.11
C SER A 278 20.04 -50.94 0.77
N GLY A 279 19.18 -49.94 0.78
CA GLY A 279 18.76 -49.24 -0.43
C GLY A 279 19.92 -48.43 -0.97
N LEU A 280 20.25 -48.63 -2.24
CA LEU A 280 21.14 -47.73 -3.00
C LEU A 280 20.65 -46.28 -2.80
N PRO A 281 21.56 -45.30 -2.58
CA PRO A 281 21.16 -43.90 -2.47
C PRO A 281 20.45 -43.52 -3.78
N THR A 282 19.13 -43.33 -3.70
CA THR A 282 18.35 -42.73 -4.78
C THR A 282 18.99 -41.39 -5.06
N LYS A 283 19.58 -41.23 -6.25
CA LYS A 283 20.08 -39.95 -6.72
C LYS A 283 18.89 -39.00 -6.80
N THR A 284 18.71 -38.22 -5.74
CA THR A 284 17.74 -37.15 -5.66
C THR A 284 18.18 -36.10 -6.67
N PHE A 285 17.35 -35.87 -7.69
CA PHE A 285 17.59 -34.86 -8.71
C PHE A 285 16.62 -33.69 -8.42
N PRO A 286 16.98 -32.75 -7.52
CA PRO A 286 16.08 -31.71 -7.02
C PRO A 286 15.61 -30.72 -8.09
N TYR A 287 16.13 -30.81 -9.31
CA TYR A 287 16.05 -29.79 -10.33
C TYR A 287 15.05 -30.08 -11.47
N LYS A 288 14.45 -31.27 -11.52
CA LYS A 288 13.33 -31.56 -12.46
C LYS A 288 12.09 -30.71 -12.20
N TYR A 289 12.08 -29.96 -11.11
CA TYR A 289 10.94 -29.34 -10.46
C TYR A 289 10.89 -27.81 -10.57
N TYR A 290 11.86 -27.22 -11.27
CA TYR A 290 11.96 -25.78 -11.49
C TYR A 290 12.04 -25.45 -12.99
N GLN A 291 11.51 -26.33 -13.85
CA GLN A 291 11.48 -26.12 -15.29
C GLN A 291 10.72 -24.86 -15.66
N VAL A 292 9.60 -24.57 -15.00
CA VAL A 292 8.80 -23.37 -15.25
C VAL A 292 9.58 -22.12 -14.86
N LEU A 293 10.27 -22.14 -13.72
CA LEU A 293 11.09 -21.01 -13.27
C LEU A 293 12.25 -20.77 -14.23
N LEU A 294 12.98 -21.83 -14.60
CA LEU A 294 14.14 -21.73 -15.48
C LEU A 294 13.73 -21.30 -16.90
N GLN A 295 12.63 -21.82 -17.41
CA GLN A 295 12.08 -21.42 -18.71
C GLN A 295 11.65 -19.95 -18.69
N ALA A 296 10.97 -19.50 -17.62
CA ALA A 296 10.54 -18.12 -17.50
C ALA A 296 11.71 -17.13 -17.30
N LEU A 297 12.84 -17.62 -16.79
CA LEU A 297 14.10 -16.87 -16.67
C LEU A 297 15.01 -16.98 -17.90
N ASP A 298 14.60 -17.71 -18.94
CA ASP A 298 15.37 -17.96 -20.17
C ASP A 298 16.72 -18.67 -19.92
N TYR A 299 16.76 -19.61 -18.96
CA TYR A 299 17.94 -20.44 -18.71
C TYR A 299 17.93 -21.69 -19.58
N GLU A 300 18.78 -21.72 -20.61
CA GLU A 300 18.96 -22.90 -21.47
C GLU A 300 19.73 -24.04 -20.77
N ASP A 301 20.63 -23.72 -19.83
CA ASP A 301 21.46 -24.71 -19.12
C ASP A 301 21.28 -24.68 -17.60
N ILE A 302 20.59 -25.70 -17.11
CA ILE A 302 20.35 -25.96 -15.69
C ILE A 302 21.63 -26.18 -14.89
N ASN A 303 22.70 -26.70 -15.50
CA ASN A 303 23.95 -26.96 -14.79
C ASN A 303 24.67 -25.66 -14.43
N THR A 304 24.56 -24.65 -15.29
CA THR A 304 25.07 -23.31 -14.99
C THR A 304 24.33 -22.69 -13.81
N PHE A 305 23.01 -22.84 -13.72
CA PHE A 305 22.23 -22.38 -12.56
C PHE A 305 22.66 -23.10 -11.27
N LEU A 306 22.88 -24.41 -11.33
CA LEU A 306 23.25 -25.23 -10.17
C LEU A 306 24.69 -24.96 -9.68
N ASN A 307 25.66 -24.83 -10.59
CA ASN A 307 27.05 -24.56 -10.23
C ASN A 307 27.26 -23.19 -9.57
N LEU A 308 26.34 -22.25 -9.78
CA LEU A 308 26.41 -20.90 -9.23
C LEU A 308 25.79 -20.78 -7.83
N THR A 309 25.00 -21.76 -7.39
CA THR A 309 24.19 -21.58 -6.18
C THR A 309 24.83 -22.08 -4.89
N ASP A 310 25.60 -23.16 -4.85
CA ASP A 310 25.99 -23.83 -3.58
C ASP A 310 24.79 -24.02 -2.58
N CYS A 311 23.53 -23.86 -3.02
CA CYS A 311 22.33 -23.73 -2.18
C CYS A 311 21.59 -25.06 -2.00
N GLU A 312 22.33 -26.18 -1.95
CA GLU A 312 21.74 -27.52 -1.95
C GLU A 312 20.67 -27.80 -0.87
N PRO A 313 20.67 -27.23 0.36
CA PRO A 313 19.70 -27.68 1.37
C PRO A 313 18.34 -26.96 1.38
N GLN A 314 18.19 -25.75 0.83
CA GLN A 314 16.97 -24.93 1.06
C GLN A 314 15.86 -25.12 0.01
N TRP A 315 16.16 -25.82 -1.09
CA TRP A 315 15.24 -26.00 -2.23
C TRP A 315 14.63 -27.41 -2.31
N LYS A 316 14.88 -28.24 -1.28
CA LYS A 316 14.47 -29.64 -1.24
C LYS A 316 13.03 -29.78 -0.75
N ILE A 317 12.09 -29.65 -1.67
CA ILE A 317 10.84 -30.38 -1.51
C ILE A 317 11.09 -31.80 -1.97
N GLY A 318 10.67 -32.77 -1.14
CA GLY A 318 10.89 -34.18 -1.39
C GLY A 318 10.64 -34.55 -2.85
N ASP A 319 11.56 -35.31 -3.42
CA ASP A 319 11.65 -35.58 -4.86
C ASP A 319 10.30 -36.01 -5.43
N GLY A 320 9.65 -35.12 -6.18
CA GLY A 320 8.45 -35.43 -6.95
C GLY A 320 7.23 -34.58 -6.63
N ARG A 321 7.25 -33.81 -5.54
CA ARG A 321 6.03 -33.08 -5.09
C ARG A 321 5.84 -31.71 -5.69
N ALA A 322 6.84 -31.14 -6.36
CA ALA A 322 6.73 -29.78 -6.88
C ALA A 322 5.67 -29.61 -7.98
N SER A 323 5.39 -30.69 -8.73
CA SER A 323 4.32 -30.73 -9.73
C SER A 323 2.94 -31.02 -9.14
N GLN A 324 2.87 -31.45 -7.87
CA GLN A 324 1.60 -31.60 -7.16
C GLN A 324 1.00 -30.23 -6.83
N SER A 325 -0.30 -30.20 -6.53
CA SER A 325 -0.95 -29.01 -5.99
C SER A 325 -0.18 -28.51 -4.78
N PHE A 326 -0.18 -27.21 -4.57
CA PHE A 326 0.48 -26.54 -3.46
C PHE A 326 0.06 -27.15 -2.13
N ALA A 327 -1.25 -27.38 -1.98
CA ALA A 327 -1.80 -28.04 -0.81
C ALA A 327 -1.26 -29.46 -0.62
N ALA A 328 -1.23 -30.28 -1.68
CA ALA A 328 -0.71 -31.63 -1.63
C ALA A 328 0.81 -31.67 -1.38
N ALA A 329 1.58 -30.74 -1.96
CA ALA A 329 3.01 -30.66 -1.76
C ALA A 329 3.36 -30.29 -0.30
N ALA A 330 2.66 -29.28 0.25
CA ALA A 330 2.81 -28.83 1.63
C ALA A 330 2.41 -29.93 2.63
N ALA A 331 1.33 -30.65 2.34
CA ALA A 331 0.73 -31.63 3.24
C ALA A 331 0.97 -33.09 2.84
N ALA A 332 1.99 -33.40 2.03
CA ALA A 332 2.25 -34.77 1.61
C ALA A 332 1.06 -35.51 0.96
N SER A 333 0.13 -34.79 0.32
CA SER A 333 -1.13 -35.30 -0.23
C SER A 333 -2.09 -35.92 0.79
N ASP A 334 -1.92 -35.59 2.08
CA ASP A 334 -2.64 -36.21 3.18
C ASP A 334 -3.25 -35.15 4.11
N LEU A 335 -4.48 -35.40 4.57
CA LEU A 335 -5.18 -34.47 5.46
C LEU A 335 -4.59 -34.46 6.86
N ASP A 336 -4.10 -35.60 7.37
CA ASP A 336 -3.49 -35.63 8.70
C ASP A 336 -2.17 -34.87 8.74
N ALA A 337 -1.35 -35.03 7.71
CA ALA A 337 -0.15 -34.21 7.53
C ALA A 337 -0.48 -32.71 7.39
N LEU A 338 -1.58 -32.34 6.72
CA LEU A 338 -2.05 -30.94 6.71
C LEU A 338 -2.46 -30.48 8.11
N PHE A 339 -3.16 -31.31 8.86
CA PHE A 339 -3.60 -30.97 10.22
C PHE A 339 -2.41 -30.77 11.17
N ASP A 340 -1.39 -31.62 11.07
CA ASP A 340 -0.13 -31.46 11.81
C ASP A 340 0.55 -30.14 11.43
N LEU A 341 0.64 -29.84 10.14
CA LEU A 341 1.23 -28.60 9.62
C LEU A 341 0.49 -27.34 10.09
N LEU A 342 -0.84 -27.41 10.20
CA LEU A 342 -1.69 -26.31 10.68
C LEU A 342 -1.77 -26.25 12.21
N GLY A 343 -1.20 -27.21 12.94
CA GLY A 343 -1.28 -27.29 14.40
C GLY A 343 -2.68 -27.64 14.93
N ILE A 344 -3.48 -28.38 14.16
CA ILE A 344 -4.79 -28.87 14.61
C ILE A 344 -4.56 -30.12 15.46
N ASP A 345 -4.85 -30.04 16.76
CA ASP A 345 -4.65 -31.15 17.71
C ASP A 345 -5.28 -32.47 17.24
N GLU A 346 -4.53 -33.56 17.34
CA GLU A 346 -4.95 -34.92 17.01
C GLU A 346 -6.08 -35.42 17.90
N THR A 347 -6.07 -35.00 19.18
CA THR A 347 -7.05 -35.45 20.17
C THR A 347 -8.35 -34.65 20.16
N GLY A 348 -8.38 -33.52 19.44
CA GLY A 348 -9.51 -32.62 19.38
C GLY A 348 -10.64 -33.09 18.45
N PRO A 349 -11.90 -32.62 18.66
CA PRO A 349 -13.04 -32.96 17.81
C PRO A 349 -12.95 -32.36 16.40
N ALA A 350 -11.98 -31.48 16.14
CA ALA A 350 -11.79 -30.77 14.88
C ALA A 350 -11.43 -31.73 13.71
N ARG A 351 -10.42 -32.60 13.87
CA ARG A 351 -9.98 -33.49 12.77
C ARG A 351 -11.09 -34.44 12.32
N PRO A 352 -11.80 -35.19 13.21
CA PRO A 352 -12.87 -36.07 12.79
C PRO A 352 -14.01 -35.32 12.08
N ARG A 353 -14.36 -34.12 12.59
CA ARG A 353 -15.42 -33.29 12.00
C ARG A 353 -15.07 -32.83 10.58
N ILE A 354 -13.84 -32.36 10.35
CA ILE A 354 -13.39 -31.95 9.01
C ILE A 354 -13.33 -33.16 8.06
N LYS A 355 -12.84 -34.32 8.53
CA LYS A 355 -12.82 -35.55 7.72
C LYS A 355 -14.24 -36.02 7.33
N GLN A 356 -15.18 -35.99 8.28
CA GLN A 356 -16.59 -36.34 8.04
C GLN A 356 -17.27 -35.37 7.06
N ALA A 357 -16.82 -34.11 7.01
CA ALA A 357 -17.32 -33.12 6.07
C ALA A 357 -16.92 -33.39 4.60
N GLY A 358 -15.97 -34.31 4.35
CA GLY A 358 -15.62 -34.75 3.00
C GLY A 358 -14.90 -33.70 2.14
N LEU A 359 -14.16 -32.79 2.78
CA LEU A 359 -13.34 -31.79 2.08
C LEU A 359 -11.99 -32.37 1.65
N THR A 360 -11.44 -31.89 0.53
CA THR A 360 -10.09 -32.28 0.08
C THR A 360 -8.99 -31.49 0.80
N VAL A 361 -7.73 -31.93 0.65
CA VAL A 361 -6.55 -31.21 1.17
C VAL A 361 -6.49 -29.78 0.62
N GLU A 362 -6.77 -29.60 -0.67
CA GLU A 362 -6.84 -28.29 -1.34
C GLU A 362 -7.91 -27.39 -0.73
N GLU A 363 -9.07 -27.93 -0.37
CA GLU A 363 -10.17 -27.12 0.15
C GLU A 363 -9.95 -26.68 1.58
N VAL A 364 -9.34 -27.54 2.41
CA VAL A 364 -8.92 -27.15 3.76
C VAL A 364 -7.79 -26.12 3.68
N MET A 365 -6.81 -26.32 2.80
CA MET A 365 -5.75 -25.35 2.56
C MET A 365 -6.32 -23.99 2.08
N ALA A 366 -7.27 -24.01 1.14
CA ALA A 366 -7.90 -22.80 0.63
C ALA A 366 -8.65 -22.02 1.71
N TRP A 367 -9.32 -22.68 2.65
CA TRP A 367 -9.90 -22.00 3.81
C TRP A 367 -8.83 -21.34 4.68
N HIS A 368 -7.69 -22.01 4.89
CA HIS A 368 -6.59 -21.45 5.65
C HIS A 368 -6.00 -20.21 4.97
N LEU A 369 -5.71 -20.29 3.67
CA LEU A 369 -5.23 -19.16 2.88
C LEU A 369 -6.23 -17.99 2.91
N TYR A 370 -7.53 -18.26 2.75
CA TYR A 370 -8.57 -17.24 2.86
C TYR A 370 -8.56 -16.56 4.23
N ALA A 371 -8.51 -17.36 5.31
CA ALA A 371 -8.57 -16.87 6.67
C ALA A 371 -7.36 -16.00 7.05
N GLN A 372 -6.17 -16.32 6.51
CA GLN A 372 -4.96 -15.51 6.71
C GLN A 372 -5.07 -14.09 6.12
N GLU A 373 -5.94 -13.88 5.13
CA GLU A 373 -6.14 -12.57 4.49
C GLU A 373 -7.28 -11.75 5.11
N GLN A 374 -8.13 -12.35 5.95
CA GLN A 374 -9.26 -11.64 6.54
C GLN A 374 -8.83 -10.81 7.75
N ARG A 375 -8.96 -9.48 7.63
CA ARG A 375 -8.76 -8.55 8.75
C ARG A 375 -9.85 -8.74 9.80
N GLY A 376 -9.47 -8.72 11.08
CA GLY A 376 -10.40 -8.80 12.21
C GLY A 376 -10.74 -10.23 12.65
N LEU A 377 -10.17 -11.26 12.04
CA LEU A 377 -10.24 -12.61 12.61
C LEU A 377 -9.25 -12.72 13.78
N GLU A 378 -9.73 -13.20 14.92
CA GLU A 378 -8.86 -13.48 16.09
C GLU A 378 -7.86 -14.61 15.80
N SER A 379 -8.28 -15.60 15.01
CA SER A 379 -7.44 -16.73 14.63
C SER A 379 -7.88 -17.29 13.28
N ALA A 380 -6.95 -17.27 12.31
CA ALA A 380 -7.16 -17.89 11.00
C ALA A 380 -7.40 -19.40 11.12
N LEU A 381 -6.72 -20.06 12.07
CA LEU A 381 -6.87 -21.49 12.32
C LEU A 381 -8.26 -21.83 12.85
N SER A 382 -8.75 -21.10 13.86
CA SER A 382 -10.08 -21.32 14.42
C SER A 382 -11.17 -21.12 13.37
N TYR A 383 -11.04 -20.10 12.52
CA TYR A 383 -11.95 -19.85 11.41
C TYR A 383 -11.93 -21.00 10.40
N THR A 384 -10.74 -21.48 10.03
CA THR A 384 -10.55 -22.63 9.12
C THR A 384 -11.24 -23.88 9.68
N ILE A 385 -10.98 -24.22 10.95
CA ILE A 385 -11.59 -25.38 11.63
C ILE A 385 -13.11 -25.27 11.62
N SER A 386 -13.66 -24.09 11.96
CA SER A 386 -15.11 -23.89 11.98
C SER A 386 -15.72 -24.07 10.59
N ARG A 387 -15.18 -23.40 9.56
CA ARG A 387 -15.75 -23.44 8.21
C ARG A 387 -15.59 -24.80 7.54
N ALA A 388 -14.41 -25.41 7.68
CA ALA A 388 -14.13 -26.74 7.13
C ALA A 388 -14.96 -27.82 7.86
N GLY A 389 -15.09 -27.72 9.19
CA GLY A 389 -15.90 -28.64 9.97
C GLY A 389 -17.41 -28.53 9.72
N ASP A 390 -17.89 -27.42 9.16
CA ASP A 390 -19.27 -27.26 8.68
C ASP A 390 -19.48 -27.84 7.27
N GLY A 391 -18.42 -28.32 6.60
CA GLY A 391 -18.49 -28.76 5.20
C GLY A 391 -18.76 -27.64 4.20
N ARG A 392 -18.52 -26.37 4.58
CA ARG A 392 -18.63 -25.25 3.65
C ARG A 392 -17.46 -25.28 2.66
N ARG A 393 -17.74 -24.95 1.39
CA ARG A 393 -16.71 -24.82 0.36
C ARG A 393 -16.00 -23.46 0.47
N PRO A 394 -14.67 -23.41 0.32
CA PRO A 394 -13.90 -22.17 0.35
C PRO A 394 -14.22 -21.27 -0.86
N PRO A 395 -13.90 -19.96 -0.80
CA PRO A 395 -14.04 -19.09 -1.96
C PRO A 395 -13.16 -19.54 -3.13
N GLU A 396 -13.72 -19.48 -4.34
CA GLU A 396 -13.07 -20.01 -5.56
C GLU A 396 -11.65 -19.49 -5.83
N PRO A 397 -11.31 -18.19 -5.64
CA PRO A 397 -9.94 -17.73 -5.86
C PRO A 397 -8.91 -18.48 -4.99
N TYR A 398 -9.24 -18.75 -3.72
CA TYR A 398 -8.33 -19.45 -2.81
C TYR A 398 -8.29 -20.95 -3.06
N LYS A 399 -9.40 -21.53 -3.51
CA LYS A 399 -9.45 -22.91 -4.00
C LYS A 399 -8.51 -23.09 -5.18
N TYR A 400 -8.59 -22.18 -6.15
CA TYR A 400 -7.72 -22.18 -7.31
C TYR A 400 -6.24 -22.03 -6.91
N LEU A 401 -5.92 -21.07 -6.04
CA LEU A 401 -4.56 -20.90 -5.51
C LEU A 401 -4.03 -22.16 -4.82
N ALA A 402 -4.86 -22.85 -4.03
CA ALA A 402 -4.47 -24.10 -3.37
C ALA A 402 -4.21 -25.25 -4.36
N THR A 403 -4.83 -25.20 -5.56
CA THR A 403 -4.64 -26.20 -6.63
C THR A 403 -3.44 -25.93 -7.53
N LEU A 404 -2.90 -24.70 -7.56
CA LEU A 404 -1.70 -24.38 -8.32
C LEU A 404 -0.54 -25.29 -7.89
N SER A 405 0.34 -25.66 -8.82
CA SER A 405 1.49 -26.47 -8.44
C SER A 405 2.39 -25.71 -7.48
N TRP A 406 3.07 -26.44 -6.60
CA TRP A 406 4.05 -25.82 -5.72
C TRP A 406 5.13 -25.06 -6.52
N GLU A 407 5.55 -25.62 -7.65
CA GLU A 407 6.49 -24.97 -8.57
C GLU A 407 5.97 -23.59 -9.04
N LEU A 408 4.69 -23.48 -9.42
CA LEU A 408 4.09 -22.21 -9.82
C LEU A 408 4.05 -21.20 -8.66
N TRP A 409 3.77 -21.65 -7.43
CA TRP A 409 3.86 -20.80 -6.25
C TRP A 409 5.26 -20.22 -6.06
N ARG A 410 6.31 -21.04 -6.19
CA ARG A 410 7.70 -20.54 -6.11
C ARG A 410 8.05 -19.61 -7.27
N CYS A 411 7.55 -19.91 -8.47
CA CYS A 411 7.71 -19.05 -9.64
C CYS A 411 7.11 -17.66 -9.41
N TYR A 412 5.91 -17.57 -8.86
CA TYR A 412 5.30 -16.28 -8.57
C TYR A 412 5.97 -15.58 -7.39
N ALA A 413 6.41 -16.33 -6.38
CA ALA A 413 7.17 -15.78 -5.27
C ALA A 413 8.53 -15.23 -5.71
N SER A 414 9.21 -15.84 -6.69
CA SER A 414 10.49 -15.33 -7.19
C SER A 414 10.34 -13.96 -7.85
N LEU A 415 9.18 -13.64 -8.43
CA LEU A 415 8.90 -12.30 -8.97
C LEU A 415 8.90 -11.18 -7.92
N LEU A 416 8.84 -11.51 -6.63
CA LEU A 416 8.97 -10.55 -5.54
C LEU A 416 10.43 -10.12 -5.33
N VAL A 417 11.39 -10.94 -5.76
CA VAL A 417 12.84 -10.66 -5.61
C VAL A 417 13.54 -10.40 -6.94
N LEU A 418 12.90 -10.77 -8.05
CA LEU A 418 13.40 -10.55 -9.40
C LEU A 418 13.06 -9.13 -9.91
N PRO A 419 13.89 -8.57 -10.80
CA PRO A 419 13.57 -7.32 -11.48
C PRO A 419 12.22 -7.38 -12.22
N LEU A 420 11.54 -6.23 -12.33
CA LEU A 420 10.23 -6.11 -12.98
C LEU A 420 10.22 -6.59 -14.44
N THR A 421 11.38 -6.56 -15.11
CA THR A 421 11.57 -7.01 -16.50
C THR A 421 11.15 -8.47 -16.72
N TYR A 422 11.16 -9.30 -15.66
CA TYR A 422 10.75 -10.71 -15.77
C TYR A 422 9.24 -10.92 -15.64
N ARG A 423 8.46 -9.95 -15.13
CA ARG A 423 7.02 -10.12 -14.89
C ARG A 423 6.19 -10.48 -16.13
N PRO A 424 6.43 -9.92 -17.33
CA PRO A 424 5.64 -10.26 -18.52
C PRO A 424 5.66 -11.76 -18.85
N SER A 425 6.81 -12.42 -18.66
CA SER A 425 6.99 -13.86 -18.93
C SER A 425 6.10 -14.76 -18.07
N PHE A 426 5.61 -14.25 -16.93
CA PHE A 426 4.79 -15.05 -16.02
C PHE A 426 3.28 -14.81 -16.14
N GLN A 427 2.86 -13.76 -16.85
CA GLN A 427 1.44 -13.43 -17.01
C GLN A 427 0.65 -14.52 -17.76
N GLN A 428 1.35 -15.31 -18.58
CA GLN A 428 0.77 -16.45 -19.31
C GLN A 428 0.48 -17.67 -18.42
N TYR A 429 1.03 -17.75 -17.20
CA TYR A 429 0.86 -18.92 -16.36
C TYR A 429 -0.46 -18.88 -15.54
N PRO A 430 -1.08 -20.05 -15.30
CA PRO A 430 -2.37 -20.15 -14.60
C PRO A 430 -2.32 -19.55 -13.19
N GLY A 431 -3.29 -18.70 -12.85
CA GLY A 431 -3.43 -18.13 -11.50
C GLY A 431 -2.46 -17.03 -11.14
N TYR A 432 -1.66 -16.54 -12.10
CA TYR A 432 -0.79 -15.39 -11.89
C TYR A 432 -1.55 -14.16 -11.35
N ALA A 433 -2.65 -13.77 -11.99
CA ALA A 433 -3.40 -12.57 -11.61
C ALA A 433 -3.99 -12.67 -10.20
N ASP A 434 -4.59 -13.82 -9.85
CA ASP A 434 -5.14 -14.08 -8.52
C ASP A 434 -4.04 -14.13 -7.47
N TRP A 435 -2.90 -14.77 -7.79
CA TRP A 435 -1.77 -14.86 -6.88
C TRP A 435 -1.18 -13.48 -6.61
N MET A 436 -0.95 -12.68 -7.65
CA MET A 436 -0.42 -11.31 -7.52
C MET A 436 -1.38 -10.39 -6.76
N LYS A 437 -2.69 -10.57 -6.93
CA LYS A 437 -3.70 -9.81 -6.18
C LYS A 437 -3.62 -10.08 -4.68
N VAL A 438 -3.38 -11.33 -4.29
CA VAL A 438 -3.36 -11.74 -2.87
C VAL A 438 -1.96 -11.55 -2.24
N TYR A 439 -0.92 -12.04 -2.90
CA TYR A 439 0.43 -12.15 -2.35
C TYR A 439 1.47 -11.23 -3.00
N GLY A 440 1.14 -10.57 -4.11
CA GLY A 440 2.09 -9.76 -4.90
C GLY A 440 2.69 -8.55 -4.18
N ARG A 441 2.18 -8.23 -2.98
CA ARG A 441 2.68 -7.15 -2.10
C ARG A 441 3.39 -7.65 -0.84
N ARG A 442 3.44 -8.97 -0.61
CA ARG A 442 4.09 -9.54 0.57
C ARG A 442 5.60 -9.61 0.37
N ARG A 443 6.36 -9.64 1.47
CA ARG A 443 7.77 -10.03 1.40
C ARG A 443 7.85 -11.55 1.24
N PRO A 444 8.90 -12.08 0.58
CA PRO A 444 9.08 -13.53 0.44
C PRO A 444 8.99 -14.30 1.77
N ALA A 445 9.59 -13.76 2.84
CA ALA A 445 9.57 -14.36 4.17
C ALA A 445 8.18 -14.42 4.81
N ASP A 446 7.22 -13.61 4.35
CA ASP A 446 5.85 -13.57 4.87
C ASP A 446 4.89 -14.45 4.03
N LEU A 447 5.42 -15.17 3.02
CA LEU A 447 4.65 -16.12 2.23
C LEU A 447 4.37 -17.40 3.02
N PRO A 448 3.20 -18.00 2.83
CA PRO A 448 2.79 -19.14 3.63
C PRO A 448 3.65 -20.37 3.32
N PHE A 449 3.85 -21.23 4.33
CA PHE A 449 4.52 -22.53 4.22
C PHE A 449 5.96 -22.48 3.67
N GLY A 450 6.67 -21.36 3.83
CA GLY A 450 8.08 -21.26 3.44
C GLY A 450 8.30 -21.16 1.93
N VAL A 451 7.27 -20.84 1.13
CA VAL A 451 7.40 -20.67 -0.33
C VAL A 451 8.46 -19.64 -0.71
N GLY A 452 8.73 -18.65 0.14
CA GLY A 452 9.75 -17.64 -0.09
C GLY A 452 11.17 -18.00 0.38
N GLU A 453 11.37 -19.11 1.08
CA GLU A 453 12.65 -19.44 1.71
C GLU A 453 13.76 -19.72 0.69
N GLY A 454 14.86 -18.97 0.74
CA GLY A 454 15.99 -19.16 -0.18
C GLY A 454 15.80 -18.53 -1.56
N LEU A 455 14.73 -17.74 -1.79
CA LEU A 455 14.55 -16.97 -3.03
C LEU A 455 15.59 -15.85 -3.20
N GLU A 456 16.18 -15.36 -2.11
CA GLU A 456 17.31 -14.40 -2.11
C GLU A 456 18.46 -14.88 -3.01
N SER A 457 18.73 -16.20 -3.00
CA SER A 457 19.77 -16.81 -3.84
C SER A 457 19.45 -16.69 -5.34
N VAL A 458 18.17 -16.73 -5.73
CA VAL A 458 17.75 -16.55 -7.13
C VAL A 458 18.03 -15.12 -7.60
N ALA A 459 17.73 -14.13 -6.76
CA ALA A 459 18.04 -12.74 -7.08
C ALA A 459 19.55 -12.53 -7.23
N ALA A 460 20.37 -13.16 -6.38
CA ALA A 460 21.82 -13.12 -6.50
C ALA A 460 22.32 -13.76 -7.81
N LEU A 461 21.75 -14.89 -8.23
CA LEU A 461 22.10 -15.55 -9.49
C LEU A 461 21.80 -14.70 -10.71
N VAL A 462 20.60 -14.12 -10.77
CA VAL A 462 20.19 -13.26 -11.88
C VAL A 462 21.08 -12.02 -11.97
N ARG A 463 21.58 -11.52 -10.83
CA ARG A 463 22.58 -10.43 -10.81
C ARG A 463 23.94 -10.87 -11.34
N LEU A 464 24.40 -12.09 -11.01
CA LEU A 464 25.70 -12.62 -11.43
C LEU A 464 25.76 -12.97 -12.92
N GLN A 465 24.62 -13.33 -13.52
CA GLN A 465 24.55 -13.72 -14.93
C GLN A 465 24.46 -12.55 -15.90
N ARG A 466 24.19 -11.33 -15.44
CA ARG A 466 24.29 -10.18 -16.33
C ARG A 466 25.76 -10.06 -16.76
N PRO A 467 26.10 -10.23 -18.06
CA PRO A 467 27.46 -10.00 -18.49
C PRO A 467 27.83 -8.57 -18.05
N PRO A 468 29.00 -8.36 -17.42
CA PRO A 468 29.41 -7.01 -17.06
C PRO A 468 29.40 -6.20 -18.35
N VAL A 469 28.48 -5.23 -18.45
CA VAL A 469 28.37 -4.36 -19.62
C VAL A 469 29.76 -3.81 -19.86
N ARG A 470 30.40 -4.21 -20.96
CA ARG A 470 31.80 -3.86 -21.22
C ARG A 470 31.89 -2.34 -21.12
N LYS A 471 32.92 -1.79 -20.47
CA LYS A 471 33.04 -0.33 -20.26
C LYS A 471 32.77 0.51 -21.53
N LYS A 472 33.17 -0.01 -22.69
CA LYS A 472 32.91 0.60 -24.02
C LYS A 472 31.43 0.66 -24.43
N GLU A 473 30.61 -0.24 -23.94
CA GLU A 473 29.17 -0.33 -24.23
C GLU A 473 28.36 0.56 -23.28
N THR A 474 28.77 0.66 -22.00
CA THR A 474 28.22 1.64 -21.06
C THR A 474 28.47 3.07 -21.53
N ASP A 475 29.66 3.37 -22.06
CA ASP A 475 29.96 4.70 -22.62
C ASP A 475 29.06 5.03 -23.83
N LYS A 476 28.75 4.03 -24.67
CA LYS A 476 27.85 4.20 -25.83
C LYS A 476 26.41 4.43 -25.39
N LEU A 477 25.90 3.65 -24.45
CA LEU A 477 24.54 3.81 -23.92
C LEU A 477 24.39 5.14 -23.19
N GLN A 478 25.40 5.56 -22.43
CA GLN A 478 25.38 6.87 -21.80
C GLN A 478 25.38 8.00 -22.83
N ALA A 479 26.09 7.86 -23.95
CA ALA A 479 26.03 8.85 -25.05
C ALA A 479 24.63 8.96 -25.69
N VAL A 480 23.80 7.91 -25.59
CA VAL A 480 22.37 7.94 -25.99
C VAL A 480 21.51 8.58 -24.91
N TRP A 481 21.84 8.45 -23.63
CA TRP A 481 21.04 9.06 -22.57
C TRP A 481 21.31 10.55 -22.35
N GLU A 482 22.56 10.96 -22.58
CA GLU A 482 23.06 12.31 -22.31
C GLU A 482 22.24 13.44 -22.95
N PRO A 483 21.78 13.36 -24.22
CA PRO A 483 20.94 14.41 -24.82
C PRO A 483 19.61 14.58 -24.08
N VAL A 484 19.00 13.48 -23.63
CA VAL A 484 17.75 13.53 -22.86
C VAL A 484 17.99 14.18 -21.50
N LEU A 485 19.08 13.81 -20.81
CA LEU A 485 19.44 14.41 -19.52
C LEU A 485 19.65 15.93 -19.61
N ARG A 486 20.37 16.41 -20.62
CA ARG A 486 20.60 17.85 -20.81
C ARG A 486 19.30 18.61 -21.04
N GLU A 487 18.41 18.07 -21.85
CA GLU A 487 17.13 18.71 -22.13
C GLU A 487 16.20 18.65 -20.92
N LEU A 488 16.26 17.58 -20.11
CA LEU A 488 15.57 17.51 -18.81
C LEU A 488 16.11 18.55 -17.83
N GLU A 489 17.42 18.73 -17.72
CA GLU A 489 18.04 19.73 -16.86
C GLU A 489 17.58 21.16 -17.18
N LEU A 490 17.32 21.45 -18.46
CA LEU A 490 16.77 22.75 -18.90
C LEU A 490 15.29 22.93 -18.55
N ARG A 491 14.51 21.84 -18.48
CA ARG A 491 13.05 21.88 -18.30
C ARG A 491 12.59 21.77 -16.86
N MET A 492 13.43 21.33 -15.93
CA MET A 492 13.06 21.13 -14.53
C MET A 492 13.96 21.90 -13.56
N GLY A 493 13.48 22.06 -12.32
CA GLY A 493 14.26 22.71 -11.27
C GLY A 493 15.55 21.93 -10.97
N LYS A 494 16.67 22.65 -10.83
CA LYS A 494 18.00 22.05 -10.55
C LYS A 494 17.99 21.05 -9.40
N ALA A 495 17.25 21.31 -8.34
CA ALA A 495 17.13 20.41 -7.19
C ALA A 495 16.47 19.07 -7.56
N VAL A 496 15.39 19.10 -8.34
CA VAL A 496 14.67 17.90 -8.79
C VAL A 496 15.53 17.08 -9.74
N PHE A 497 16.21 17.73 -10.69
CA PHE A 497 17.14 17.05 -11.59
C PHE A 497 18.30 16.40 -10.83
N ALA A 498 18.94 17.16 -9.94
CA ALA A 498 20.07 16.70 -9.13
C ALA A 498 19.69 15.50 -8.26
N GLN A 499 18.51 15.53 -7.63
CA GLN A 499 18.05 14.48 -6.72
C GLN A 499 17.71 13.17 -7.43
N TRP A 500 17.09 13.24 -8.60
CA TRP A 500 16.45 12.06 -9.20
C TRP A 500 17.09 11.57 -10.50
N LEU A 501 17.71 12.44 -11.29
CA LEU A 501 18.13 12.12 -12.67
C LEU A 501 19.62 12.31 -12.95
N LYS A 502 20.31 13.17 -12.19
CA LYS A 502 21.73 13.50 -12.43
C LYS A 502 22.64 12.27 -12.50
N ASP A 503 22.41 11.29 -11.62
CA ASP A 503 23.21 10.06 -11.56
C ASP A 503 22.52 8.87 -12.24
N SER A 504 21.52 9.12 -13.10
CA SER A 504 20.84 8.08 -13.86
C SER A 504 21.65 7.66 -15.09
N ARG A 505 21.54 6.39 -15.48
CA ARG A 505 22.30 5.82 -16.61
C ARG A 505 21.45 4.88 -17.41
N LEU A 506 21.54 4.96 -18.74
CA LEU A 506 20.91 3.97 -19.61
C LEU A 506 21.70 2.66 -19.53
N GLN A 507 21.04 1.60 -19.05
CA GLN A 507 21.60 0.27 -18.89
C GLN A 507 21.52 -0.55 -20.16
N GLN A 508 20.39 -0.44 -20.85
CA GLN A 508 20.04 -1.33 -21.94
C GLN A 508 19.00 -0.67 -22.84
N VAL A 509 19.07 -1.03 -24.12
CA VAL A 509 18.08 -0.70 -25.14
C VAL A 509 17.68 -2.02 -25.79
N GLU A 510 16.39 -2.36 -25.72
CA GLU A 510 15.80 -3.54 -26.35
C GLU A 510 14.96 -3.09 -27.55
N GLU A 511 15.06 -3.81 -28.66
CA GLU A 511 14.15 -3.61 -29.79
C GLU A 511 12.89 -4.44 -29.58
N THR A 512 11.73 -3.80 -29.71
CA THR A 512 10.40 -4.40 -29.59
C THR A 512 9.61 -4.12 -30.86
N GLU A 513 8.52 -4.87 -31.09
CA GLU A 513 7.63 -4.63 -32.22
C GLU A 513 7.04 -3.20 -32.23
N ALA A 514 6.93 -2.57 -31.06
CA ALA A 514 6.37 -1.24 -30.88
C ALA A 514 7.42 -0.10 -30.89
N GLY A 515 8.71 -0.41 -31.00
CA GLY A 515 9.81 0.57 -30.92
C GLY A 515 10.93 0.13 -29.98
N GLN A 516 11.59 1.05 -29.31
CA GLN A 516 12.65 0.72 -28.34
C GLN A 516 12.14 0.72 -26.91
N HIS A 517 12.62 -0.23 -26.12
CA HIS A 517 12.44 -0.27 -24.67
C HIS A 517 13.76 0.05 -23.96
N TRP A 518 13.78 1.11 -23.16
CA TRP A 518 14.96 1.61 -22.49
C TRP A 518 14.92 1.30 -21.00
N ILE A 519 16.00 0.71 -20.49
CA ILE A 519 16.14 0.41 -19.07
C ILE A 519 17.12 1.40 -18.46
N ILE A 520 16.64 2.23 -17.54
CA ILE A 520 17.43 3.30 -16.91
C ILE A 520 17.70 2.95 -15.45
N VAL A 521 18.98 2.90 -15.07
CA VAL A 521 19.42 2.71 -13.69
C VAL A 521 19.35 4.02 -12.93
N ILE A 522 18.71 4.00 -11.76
CA ILE A 522 18.60 5.14 -10.85
C ILE A 522 19.39 4.85 -9.58
N SER A 523 20.28 5.77 -9.21
CA SER A 523 21.13 5.61 -8.02
C SER A 523 20.35 5.67 -6.71
N ASN A 524 19.20 6.35 -6.69
CA ASN A 524 18.30 6.43 -5.55
C ASN A 524 17.13 5.42 -5.72
N PRO A 525 17.00 4.38 -4.88
CA PRO A 525 15.90 3.41 -4.97
C PRO A 525 14.51 4.05 -4.89
N LEU A 526 14.35 5.10 -4.08
CA LEU A 526 13.09 5.85 -3.99
C LEU A 526 12.75 6.58 -5.30
N GLY A 527 13.78 6.86 -6.12
CA GLY A 527 13.63 7.53 -7.40
C GLY A 527 12.97 6.68 -8.47
N VAL A 528 13.02 5.34 -8.37
CA VAL A 528 12.41 4.42 -9.34
C VAL A 528 10.91 4.61 -9.38
N ASP A 529 10.24 4.50 -8.23
CA ASP A 529 8.79 4.68 -8.12
C ASP A 529 8.41 6.13 -8.47
N TRP A 530 9.17 7.12 -7.98
CA TRP A 530 8.87 8.53 -8.21
C TRP A 530 8.93 8.88 -9.70
N LEU A 531 9.99 8.47 -10.42
CA LEU A 531 10.14 8.72 -11.84
C LEU A 531 9.05 8.00 -12.66
N THR A 532 8.76 6.73 -12.31
CA THR A 532 7.74 5.91 -12.99
C THR A 532 6.38 6.60 -12.98
N HIS A 533 5.95 7.14 -11.84
CA HIS A 533 4.60 7.69 -11.68
C HIS A 533 4.49 9.19 -11.99
N ARG A 534 5.57 9.98 -11.85
CA ARG A 534 5.50 11.44 -11.97
C ARG A 534 6.09 11.98 -13.27
N LEU A 535 7.17 11.41 -13.78
CA LEU A 535 7.91 11.98 -14.91
C LEU A 535 7.92 11.11 -16.18
N ASN A 536 7.75 9.80 -16.06
CA ASN A 536 7.94 8.87 -17.19
C ASN A 536 7.02 9.21 -18.37
N GLY A 537 5.70 9.05 -18.18
CA GLY A 537 4.71 9.30 -19.22
C GLY A 537 4.55 10.76 -19.66
N PRO A 538 4.49 11.76 -18.76
CA PRO A 538 4.20 13.13 -19.18
C PRO A 538 5.43 13.91 -19.71
N VAL A 539 6.65 13.50 -19.35
CA VAL A 539 7.85 14.33 -19.60
C VAL A 539 8.95 13.54 -20.30
N ILE A 540 9.39 12.42 -19.73
CA ILE A 540 10.65 11.78 -20.15
C ILE A 540 10.45 10.96 -21.43
N GLU A 541 9.41 10.13 -21.52
CA GLU A 541 9.13 9.35 -22.73
C GLU A 541 8.84 10.25 -23.95
N PRO A 542 7.94 11.26 -23.88
CA PRO A 542 7.69 12.13 -25.01
C PRO A 542 8.94 12.90 -25.45
N LEU A 543 9.80 13.26 -24.50
CA LEU A 543 11.05 13.95 -24.79
C LEU A 543 12.05 13.04 -25.51
N ALA A 544 12.26 11.81 -25.01
CA ALA A 544 13.13 10.83 -25.65
C ALA A 544 12.62 10.54 -27.07
N GLN A 545 11.31 10.32 -27.24
CA GLN A 545 10.68 10.11 -28.54
C GLN A 545 10.91 11.29 -29.50
N ALA A 546 10.82 12.54 -29.00
CA ALA A 546 11.06 13.73 -29.81
C ALA A 546 12.54 13.85 -30.26
N ILE A 547 13.48 13.55 -29.37
CA ILE A 547 14.92 13.60 -29.68
C ILE A 547 15.31 12.55 -30.72
N TYR A 548 14.82 11.31 -30.55
CA TYR A 548 15.22 10.16 -31.37
C TYR A 548 14.28 9.86 -32.54
N LYS A 549 13.15 10.57 -32.64
CA LYS A 549 12.15 10.41 -33.71
C LYS A 549 11.65 8.97 -33.88
N GLN A 550 11.54 8.25 -32.78
CA GLN A 550 11.07 6.87 -32.73
C GLN A 550 10.29 6.63 -31.44
N ALA A 551 9.43 5.61 -31.43
CA ALA A 551 8.70 5.21 -30.22
C ALA A 551 9.69 4.63 -29.19
N ILE A 552 9.65 5.17 -27.97
CA ILE A 552 10.50 4.78 -26.85
C ILE A 552 9.61 4.62 -25.63
N THR A 553 9.76 3.48 -24.96
CA THR A 553 9.17 3.21 -23.64
C THR A 553 10.31 3.05 -22.63
N ILE A 554 10.10 3.48 -21.39
CA ILE A 554 11.18 3.52 -20.40
C ILE A 554 10.77 2.78 -19.13
N THR A 555 11.67 1.94 -18.62
CA THR A 555 11.58 1.32 -17.28
C THR A 555 12.75 1.78 -16.43
N TYR A 556 12.48 2.11 -15.17
CA TYR A 556 13.51 2.44 -14.19
C TYR A 556 13.84 1.24 -13.30
N VAL A 557 15.11 1.06 -12.98
CA VAL A 557 15.59 0.05 -12.05
C VAL A 557 16.55 0.67 -11.04
N PRO A 558 16.56 0.21 -9.77
CA PRO A 558 17.53 0.70 -8.79
C PRO A 558 18.94 0.18 -9.16
N LYS A 559 19.96 0.97 -8.82
CA LYS A 559 21.38 0.65 -9.05
C LYS A 559 21.86 -0.59 -8.29
#